data_AF-A0A2V9XS52-F1
#
_entry.id   AF-A0A2V9XS52-F1
#
_cell.length_a   1.000
_cell.length_b   1.000
_cell.length_c   1.000
_cell.angle_alpha   90.00
_cell.angle_beta   90.00
_cell.angle_gamma   90.00
#
_symmetry.space_group_name_H-M   'P 1'
#
loop_
_entity.id
_entity.type
_entity.pdbx_description
1 polymer ?
#
loop_
_entity_poly.entity_id
_entity_poly.type
_entity_poly.pdbx_seq_one_letter_code
_entity_poly.pdbx_strand_id
1 'polypeptide(L)'
;PDADLKVFLDADPVIREQRRMAQQKISGEVAANVAADLRERDRRDRTRAASPLVAAEDAVVIDSTSMSEDDVLARVEGLVQHRLDC
;
A
#
# COMPACT_ATOMS: atom_id res chain seq x y z
N PRO A 1 -0.89 3.10 18.59
CA PRO A 1 -0.21 1.79 18.61
C PRO A 1 -1.11 0.65 19.10
N ASP A 2 -2.20 0.95 19.82
CA ASP A 2 -3.10 -0.04 20.45
C ASP A 2 -4.29 -0.43 19.55
N ALA A 3 -4.06 -0.52 18.24
CA ALA A 3 -5.13 -0.90 17.32
C ALA A 3 -5.43 -2.40 17.42
N ASP A 4 -6.72 -2.74 17.55
CA ASP A 4 -7.20 -4.12 17.59
C ASP A 4 -6.95 -4.87 16.29
N LEU A 5 -6.67 -4.21 15.18
CA LEU A 5 -6.17 -4.83 13.96
C LEU A 5 -5.26 -3.85 13.24
N LYS A 6 -4.05 -4.32 12.88
CA LYS A 6 -3.10 -3.56 12.08
C LYS A 6 -2.93 -4.28 10.76
N VAL A 7 -3.22 -3.57 9.68
CA VAL A 7 -3.03 -4.07 8.31
C VAL A 7 -1.97 -3.21 7.65
N PHE A 8 -0.96 -3.86 7.09
CA PHE A 8 0.06 -3.21 6.28
C PHE A 8 -0.17 -3.61 4.82
N LEU A 9 -0.73 -2.71 4.02
CA LEU A 9 -0.97 -2.93 2.60
C LEU A 9 0.28 -2.56 1.82
N ASP A 10 0.85 -3.53 1.10
CA ASP A 10 1.96 -3.29 0.17
C ASP A 10 1.56 -3.72 -1.25
N ALA A 11 2.31 -3.25 -2.23
CA ALA A 11 2.20 -3.65 -3.62
C ALA A 11 3.48 -3.29 -4.37
N ASP A 12 3.77 -4.06 -5.42
CA ASP A 12 4.87 -3.80 -6.33
C ASP A 12 4.87 -2.32 -6.77
N PRO A 13 5.99 -1.59 -6.59
CA PRO A 13 6.12 -0.19 -7.02
C PRO A 13 5.72 0.03 -8.48
N VAL A 14 6.03 -0.91 -9.38
CA VAL A 14 5.71 -0.82 -10.80
C VAL A 14 4.19 -0.84 -11.02
N ILE A 15 3.47 -1.71 -10.30
CA ILE A 15 2.01 -1.76 -10.37
C ILE A 15 1.39 -0.50 -9.75
N ARG A 16 1.94 0.02 -8.65
CA ARG A 16 1.48 1.28 -8.05
C ARG A 16 1.68 2.47 -8.99
N GLU A 17 2.80 2.52 -9.70
CA GLU A 17 3.07 3.52 -10.75
C GLU A 17 2.05 3.42 -11.89
N GLN A 18 1.83 2.21 -12.43
CA GLN A 18 0.88 1.99 -13.52
C GLN A 18 -0.54 2.40 -13.14
N ARG A 19 -1.02 2.00 -11.94
CA ARG A 19 -2.35 2.36 -11.44
C ARG A 19 -2.48 3.88 -11.27
N ARG A 20 -1.44 4.55 -10.75
CA ARG A 20 -1.42 6.02 -10.59
C ARG A 20 -1.43 6.76 -11.92
N MET A 21 -0.67 6.29 -12.90
CA MET A 21 -0.69 6.86 -14.27
C MET A 21 -2.07 6.71 -14.90
N ALA A 22 -2.69 5.53 -14.76
CA ALA A 22 -4.04 5.26 -15.26
C ALA A 22 -5.11 6.16 -14.62
N GLN A 23 -5.06 6.35 -13.29
CA GLN A 23 -5.98 7.25 -12.58
C GLN A 23 -5.87 8.70 -13.03
N GLN A 24 -4.65 9.18 -13.32
CA GLN A 24 -4.43 10.57 -13.72
C GLN A 24 -4.60 10.79 -15.24
N LYS A 25 -4.83 9.73 -16.02
CA LYS A 25 -4.85 9.73 -17.50
C LYS A 25 -3.58 10.35 -18.11
N ILE A 26 -2.45 10.19 -17.42
CA ILE A 26 -1.17 10.78 -17.82
C ILE A 26 -0.41 9.77 -18.67
N SER A 27 0.16 10.22 -19.79
CA SER A 27 1.04 9.44 -20.65
C SER A 27 2.28 10.24 -21.07
N GLY A 28 3.30 9.56 -21.60
CA GLY A 28 4.54 10.20 -22.04
C GLY A 28 5.43 10.68 -20.89
N GLU A 29 6.19 11.75 -21.12
CA GLU A 29 7.25 12.24 -20.22
C GLU A 29 6.74 12.61 -18.81
N VAL A 30 5.48 13.06 -18.70
CA VAL A 30 4.83 13.38 -17.43
C VAL A 30 4.64 12.12 -16.56
N ALA A 31 4.41 10.96 -17.18
CA ALA A 31 4.29 9.68 -16.46
C ALA A 31 5.63 9.28 -15.80
N ALA A 32 6.75 9.51 -16.49
CA ALA A 32 8.08 9.22 -15.96
C ALA A 32 8.41 10.08 -14.73
N ASN A 33 8.02 11.36 -14.74
CA ASN A 33 8.18 12.26 -13.59
C ASN A 33 7.33 11.81 -12.39
N VAL A 34 6.08 11.42 -12.61
CA VAL A 34 5.20 10.91 -11.55
C VAL A 34 5.74 9.62 -10.93
N ALA A 35 6.33 8.73 -11.74
CA ALA A 35 6.97 7.51 -11.24
C ALA A 35 8.21 7.82 -10.40
N ALA A 36 9.07 8.72 -10.86
CA ALA A 36 10.26 9.15 -10.11
C ALA A 36 9.88 9.79 -8.78
N ASP A 37 8.87 10.66 -8.77
CA ASP A 37 8.34 11.28 -7.56
C ASP A 37 7.76 10.24 -6.59
N LEU A 38 7.05 9.23 -7.10
CA LEU A 38 6.48 8.17 -6.27
C LEU A 38 7.58 7.33 -5.60
N ARG A 39 8.60 6.90 -6.35
CA ARG A 39 9.74 6.14 -5.81
C ARG A 39 10.51 6.92 -4.77
N GLU A 40 10.76 8.20 -5.03
CA GLU A 40 11.50 9.04 -4.11
C GLU A 40 10.70 9.31 -2.83
N ARG A 41 9.37 9.46 -2.93
CA ARG A 41 8.49 9.52 -1.77
C ARG A 41 8.51 8.23 -0.97
N ASP A 42 8.36 7.08 -1.62
CA ASP A 42 8.42 5.77 -0.93
C ASP A 42 9.76 5.58 -0.20
N ARG A 43 10.87 5.96 -0.84
CA ARG A 43 12.20 5.89 -0.24
C ARG A 43 12.29 6.80 0.99
N ARG A 44 11.81 8.05 0.88
CA ARG A 44 11.79 8.99 2.00
C ARG A 44 10.91 8.48 3.14
N ASP A 45 9.72 7.98 2.84
CA ASP A 45 8.76 7.49 3.83
C ASP A 45 9.30 6.25 4.56
N ARG A 46 10.00 5.35 3.86
CA ARG A 46 10.68 4.19 4.47
C ARG A 46 11.92 4.55 5.30
N THR A 47 12.64 5.62 4.95
CA THR A 47 13.91 6.01 5.61
C THR A 47 13.77 7.15 6.62
N ARG A 48 12.55 7.67 6.82
CA ARG A 48 12.30 8.79 7.73
C ARG A 48 12.59 8.39 9.18
N ALA A 49 13.43 9.17 9.86
CA ALA A 49 13.81 8.91 11.26
C ALA A 49 12.61 8.97 12.25
N ALA A 50 11.56 9.72 11.92
CA ALA A 50 10.34 9.80 12.70
C ALA A 50 9.17 9.12 11.94
N SER A 51 8.55 8.12 12.57
CA SER A 51 7.44 7.33 12.00
C SER A 51 7.75 6.73 10.62
N PRO A 52 8.81 5.90 10.50
CA PRO A 52 9.14 5.26 9.23
C PRO A 52 7.98 4.36 8.77
N LEU A 53 7.78 4.29 7.45
CA LEU A 53 6.80 3.39 6.84
C LEU A 53 7.30 1.94 6.91
N VAL A 54 7.12 1.34 8.08
CA VAL A 54 7.48 -0.06 8.38
C VAL A 54 6.23 -0.75 8.92
N ALA A 55 6.03 -2.00 8.51
CA ALA A 55 5.00 -2.83 9.12
C ALA A 55 5.26 -2.96 10.62
N ALA A 56 4.22 -2.76 11.44
CA ALA A 56 4.32 -3.09 12.86
C ALA A 56 4.56 -4.60 13.02
N GLU A 57 5.22 -5.02 14.09
CA GLU A 57 5.53 -6.44 14.34
C GLU A 57 4.26 -7.32 14.37
N ASP A 58 3.13 -6.75 14.79
CA ASP A 58 1.82 -7.39 14.87
C ASP A 58 0.90 -7.03 13.70
N ALA A 59 1.41 -6.37 12.66
CA ALA A 59 0.64 -6.05 11.47
C ALA A 59 0.53 -7.23 10.51
N VAL A 60 -0.68 -7.46 10.01
CA VAL A 60 -0.92 -8.38 8.90
C VAL A 60 -0.52 -7.70 7.60
N VAL A 61 0.50 -8.21 6.92
CA VAL A 61 0.92 -7.71 5.61
C VAL A 61 0.02 -8.28 4.52
N ILE A 62 -0.59 -7.41 3.72
CA ILE A 62 -1.39 -7.77 2.54
C ILE A 62 -0.66 -7.27 1.30
N ASP A 63 -0.25 -8.20 0.44
CA ASP A 63 0.28 -7.88 -0.89
C ASP A 63 -0.87 -7.77 -1.91
N SER A 64 -1.13 -6.53 -2.35
CA SER A 64 -2.20 -6.20 -3.31
C SER A 64 -1.73 -6.11 -4.76
N THR A 65 -0.51 -6.55 -5.06
CA THR A 65 0.10 -6.51 -6.40
C THR A 65 -0.81 -7.10 -7.48
N SER A 66 -1.44 -8.24 -7.18
CA SER A 66 -2.32 -8.96 -8.11
C SER A 66 -3.80 -8.94 -7.68
N MET A 67 -4.15 -8.13 -6.67
CA MET A 67 -5.51 -8.06 -6.14
C MET A 67 -6.27 -6.88 -6.74
N SER A 68 -7.57 -7.08 -6.99
CA SER A 68 -8.50 -6.00 -7.25
C SER A 68 -8.86 -5.25 -5.95
N GLU A 69 -9.52 -4.10 -6.07
CA GLU A 69 -10.01 -3.36 -4.90
C GLU A 69 -10.99 -4.18 -4.07
N ASP A 70 -11.91 -4.89 -4.73
CA ASP A 70 -12.89 -5.78 -4.10
C ASP A 70 -12.22 -6.95 -3.37
N ASP A 71 -11.17 -7.54 -3.96
CA ASP A 71 -10.41 -8.63 -3.31
C ASP A 71 -9.69 -8.15 -2.05
N VAL A 72 -9.11 -6.95 -2.10
CA VAL A 72 -8.45 -6.34 -0.94
C VAL A 72 -9.47 -6.08 0.16
N LEU A 73 -10.64 -5.54 -0.21
CA LEU A 73 -11.72 -5.26 0.74
C LEU A 73 -12.19 -6.56 1.41
N ALA A 74 -12.53 -7.59 0.64
CA ALA A 74 -12.97 -8.87 1.16
C ALA A 74 -11.91 -9.52 2.07
N ARG A 75 -10.62 -9.36 1.73
CA ARG A 75 -9.52 -9.86 2.56
C ARG A 75 -9.44 -9.14 3.90
N VAL A 76 -9.62 -7.82 3.92
CA VAL A 76 -9.62 -7.02 5.15
C VAL A 76 -10.84 -7.34 6.01
N GLU A 77 -12.03 -7.44 5.41
CA GLU A 77 -13.26 -7.82 6.11
C GLU A 77 -13.13 -9.18 6.81
N GLY A 78 -12.54 -10.18 6.13
CA GLY A 78 -12.28 -11.49 6.72
C GLY A 78 -11.31 -11.43 7.91
N LEU A 79 -10.30 -10.55 7.86
CA LEU A 79 -9.37 -10.34 8.99
C LEU A 79 -10.08 -9.68 10.19
N VAL A 80 -11.00 -8.75 9.94
CA VAL A 80 -11.80 -8.11 10.99
C VAL A 80 -12.72 -9.13 11.64
N GLN A 81 -13.46 -9.93 10.86
CA GLN A 81 -14.35 -10.96 11.39
C GLN A 81 -13.61 -11.98 12.25
N HIS A 82 -12.48 -12.51 11.78
CA HIS A 82 -11.66 -13.45 12.55
C HIS A 82 -11.18 -12.85 13.88
N ARG A 83 -11.00 -11.53 13.96
CA ARG A 83 -10.58 -10.85 15.19
C ARG A 83 -11.76 -10.62 16.16
N LEU A 84 -12.98 -10.43 15.65
CA LEU A 84 -14.18 -10.18 16.45
C LEU A 84 -14.82 -11.47 16.99
N ASP A 85 -14.64 -12.59 16.29
CA ASP A 85 -15.20 -13.90 16.66
C ASP A 85 -14.32 -14.69 17.67
N CYS A 86 -13.18 -14.12 18.08
CA CYS A 86 -12.28 -14.66 19.11
C CYS A 86 -12.41 -13.88 20.42
#